data_AF-A0A815GCQ5-F1
#
_entry.id   AF-A0A815GCQ5-F1
#
_cell.length_a   1.000
_cell.length_b   1.000
_cell.length_c   1.000
_cell.angle_alpha   90.00
_cell.angle_beta   90.00
_cell.angle_gamma   90.00
#
_symmetry.space_group_name_H-M   'P 1'
#
loop_
_entity.id
_entity.type
_entity.pdbx_description
1 polymer ?
#
loop_
_entity_poly.entity_id
_entity_poly.type
_entity_poly.pdbx_seq_one_letter_code
_entity_poly.pdbx_strand_id
1 'polypeptide(L)'
;MGEFKALEDFEQIATPVQWNTHFLLKPKMKLWLRKNKNYQILSKRVESDMPPKTIDKVDFSFKIDESIISQDEAQAMYNKMRQITKDFRTQAMTSYVQSAARENEILSNEIKGIVERFPQENDDEFDAEPAYAAFKQYHEL
;
A
#
# COMPACT_ATOMS: atom_id res chain seq x y z
N MET A 1 25.76 5.21 -1.95
CA MET A 1 27.00 4.98 -1.18
C MET A 1 26.71 4.73 0.31
N GLY A 2 25.64 5.32 0.89
CA GLY A 2 25.24 5.09 2.29
C GLY A 2 24.64 3.70 2.60
N GLU A 3 23.66 3.22 1.82
CA GLU A 3 23.01 1.91 2.08
C GLU A 3 23.96 0.71 2.02
N PHE A 4 24.85 0.68 1.02
CA PHE A 4 25.80 -0.41 0.85
C PHE A 4 26.78 -0.49 2.01
N LYS A 5 27.28 0.66 2.46
CA LYS A 5 28.14 0.77 3.64
C LYS A 5 27.41 0.42 4.93
N ALA A 6 26.16 0.87 5.09
CA ALA A 6 25.34 0.51 6.25
C ALA A 6 25.03 -0.99 6.31
N LEU A 7 24.86 -1.64 5.15
CA LEU A 7 24.77 -3.09 5.09
C LEU A 7 26.10 -3.73 5.51
N GLU A 8 27.23 -3.37 4.88
CA GLU A 8 28.55 -3.92 5.24
C GLU A 8 28.88 -3.74 6.73
N ASP A 9 28.61 -2.56 7.29
CA ASP A 9 28.80 -2.26 8.71
C ASP A 9 27.91 -3.17 9.57
N PHE A 10 26.63 -3.36 9.18
CA PHE A 10 25.73 -4.31 9.84
C PHE A 10 26.25 -5.75 9.75
N GLU A 11 26.75 -6.19 8.60
CA GLU A 11 27.24 -7.57 8.43
C GLU A 11 28.43 -7.89 9.35
N GLN A 12 29.27 -6.89 9.63
CA GLN A 12 30.47 -7.03 10.46
C GLN A 12 30.17 -7.04 11.96
N ILE A 13 29.10 -6.38 12.40
CA ILE A 13 28.80 -6.16 13.83
C ILE A 13 27.56 -6.90 14.32
N ALA A 14 26.69 -7.37 13.42
CA ALA A 14 25.43 -7.99 13.81
C ALA A 14 25.62 -9.40 14.39
N THR A 15 24.92 -9.66 15.48
CA THR A 15 24.88 -11.01 16.07
C THR A 15 23.99 -11.96 15.27
N PRO A 16 24.10 -13.29 15.46
CA PRO A 16 23.24 -14.25 14.78
C PRO A 16 21.73 -13.99 14.98
N VAL A 17 21.32 -13.48 16.15
CA VAL A 17 19.91 -13.15 16.44
C VAL A 17 19.47 -11.89 15.69
N GLN A 18 20.35 -10.88 15.59
CA GLN A 18 20.10 -9.67 14.80
C GLN A 18 20.03 -9.99 13.30
N TRP A 19 20.87 -10.91 12.82
CA TRP A 19 20.80 -11.45 11.47
C TRP A 19 19.48 -12.16 11.17
N ASN A 20 19.01 -13.02 12.08
CA ASN A 20 17.72 -13.68 11.94
C ASN A 20 16.57 -12.67 11.84
N THR A 21 16.60 -11.63 12.69
CA THR A 21 15.63 -10.54 12.65
C THR A 21 15.69 -9.77 11.33
N HIS A 22 16.89 -9.52 10.82
CA HIS A 22 17.09 -8.90 9.50
C HIS A 22 16.50 -9.74 8.36
N PHE A 23 16.75 -11.05 8.34
CA PHE A 23 16.19 -11.95 7.33
C PHE A 23 14.66 -12.01 7.36
N LEU A 24 14.05 -11.85 8.53
CA LEU A 24 12.60 -11.73 8.69
C LEU A 24 12.07 -10.38 8.18
N LEU A 25 12.79 -9.28 8.47
CA LEU A 25 12.34 -7.94 8.11
C LEU A 25 12.49 -7.62 6.62
N LYS A 26 13.63 -7.98 6.00
CA LYS A 26 13.96 -7.65 4.60
C LYS A 26 12.86 -7.98 3.58
N PRO A 27 12.27 -9.19 3.55
CA PRO A 27 11.17 -9.49 2.63
C PRO A 27 9.91 -8.68 2.93
N LYS A 28 9.63 -8.37 4.21
CA LYS A 28 8.49 -7.55 4.62
C LYS A 28 8.65 -6.10 4.19
N MET A 29 9.83 -5.51 4.35
CA MET A 29 10.13 -4.16 3.85
C MET A 29 9.95 -4.06 2.33
N LYS A 30 10.45 -5.05 1.57
CA LYS A 30 10.26 -5.10 0.12
C LYS A 30 8.78 -5.19 -0.27
N LEU A 31 7.99 -5.97 0.48
CA LEU A 31 6.55 -6.08 0.27
C LEU A 31 5.82 -4.78 0.64
N TRP A 32 6.19 -4.15 1.76
CA TRP A 32 5.66 -2.88 2.22
C TRP A 32 5.90 -1.77 1.21
N LEU A 33 7.13 -1.64 0.68
CA LEU A 33 7.44 -0.65 -0.36
C LEU A 33 6.51 -0.78 -1.57
N ARG A 34 6.24 -2.01 -2.01
CA ARG A 34 5.30 -2.28 -3.11
C ARG A 34 3.87 -1.89 -2.75
N LYS A 35 3.40 -2.28 -1.56
CA LYS A 35 2.02 -2.03 -1.09
C LYS A 35 1.78 -0.55 -0.82
N ASN A 36 2.73 0.15 -0.19
CA ASN A 36 2.70 1.58 0.03
C ASN A 36 2.66 2.36 -1.30
N LYS A 37 3.53 2.01 -2.26
CA LYS A 37 3.49 2.61 -3.61
C LYS A 37 2.14 2.40 -4.30
N ASN A 38 1.58 1.19 -4.20
CA ASN A 38 0.27 0.90 -4.76
C ASN A 38 -0.81 1.76 -4.08
N TYR A 39 -0.83 1.81 -2.75
CA TYR A 39 -1.76 2.65 -2.00
C TYR A 39 -1.69 4.12 -2.43
N GLN A 40 -0.49 4.70 -2.51
CA GLN A 40 -0.30 6.09 -2.97
C GLN A 40 -0.82 6.34 -4.39
N ILE A 41 -0.56 5.40 -5.32
CA ILE A 41 -1.06 5.50 -6.70
C ILE A 41 -2.59 5.47 -6.71
N LEU A 42 -3.21 4.63 -5.89
CA LEU A 42 -4.66 4.50 -5.82
C LEU A 42 -5.32 5.71 -5.18
N SER A 43 -4.75 6.24 -4.10
CA SER A 43 -5.24 7.48 -3.48
C SER A 43 -5.25 8.63 -4.50
N LYS A 44 -4.16 8.83 -5.24
CA LYS A 44 -4.08 9.86 -6.30
C LYS A 44 -5.09 9.65 -7.43
N ARG A 45 -5.37 8.40 -7.79
CA ARG A 45 -6.38 8.06 -8.80
C ARG A 45 -7.78 8.43 -8.34
N VAL A 46 -8.11 8.19 -7.07
CA VAL A 46 -9.40 8.59 -6.49
C VAL A 46 -9.51 10.11 -6.42
N GLU A 47 -8.46 10.81 -6.00
CA GLU A 47 -8.41 12.29 -6.00
C GLU A 47 -8.65 12.87 -7.40
N SER A 48 -8.22 12.17 -8.44
CA SER A 48 -8.33 12.60 -9.84
C SER A 48 -9.52 11.99 -10.59
N ASP A 49 -10.45 11.31 -9.91
CA ASP A 49 -11.59 10.59 -10.52
C ASP A 49 -11.19 9.65 -11.69
N MET A 50 -10.03 9.01 -11.57
CA MET A 50 -9.46 8.11 -12.58
C MET A 50 -9.59 6.64 -12.15
N PRO A 51 -10.63 5.91 -12.58
CA PRO A 51 -10.82 4.53 -12.17
C PRO A 51 -9.65 3.61 -12.60
N PRO A 52 -9.30 2.60 -11.80
CA PRO A 52 -8.45 1.49 -12.23
C PRO A 52 -8.98 0.85 -13.52
N LYS A 53 -8.06 0.37 -14.38
CA LYS A 53 -8.40 -0.28 -15.67
C LYS A 53 -9.40 -1.44 -15.54
N THR A 54 -9.50 -2.06 -14.37
CA THR A 54 -10.45 -3.15 -14.09
C THR A 54 -11.88 -2.64 -13.91
N ILE A 55 -12.07 -1.44 -13.36
CA ILE A 55 -13.37 -0.77 -13.22
C ILE A 55 -13.78 -0.13 -14.54
N ASP A 56 -12.81 0.40 -15.29
CA ASP A 56 -13.03 1.08 -16.57
C ASP A 56 -13.42 0.13 -17.73
N LYS A 57 -13.23 -1.19 -17.53
CA LYS A 57 -13.64 -2.23 -18.49
C LYS A 57 -15.12 -2.60 -18.42
N VAL A 58 -15.84 -2.14 -17.39
CA VAL A 58 -17.27 -2.41 -17.29
C VAL A 58 -17.99 -1.42 -18.21
N ASP A 59 -18.62 -1.96 -19.26
CA ASP A 59 -19.45 -1.17 -20.16
C ASP A 59 -20.75 -0.79 -19.45
N PHE A 60 -20.93 0.51 -19.21
CA PHE A 60 -22.14 1.09 -18.63
C PHE A 60 -22.96 1.83 -19.71
N SER A 61 -22.82 1.45 -20.97
CA SER A 61 -23.70 1.95 -22.02
C SER A 61 -25.10 1.33 -21.87
N PHE A 62 -26.09 2.19 -21.71
CA PHE A 62 -27.49 1.79 -21.65
C PHE A 62 -28.23 2.43 -22.81
N LYS A 63 -29.09 1.64 -23.47
CA LYS A 63 -30.02 2.12 -24.49
C LYS A 63 -31.42 2.04 -23.93
N ILE A 64 -32.15 3.14 -24.03
CA ILE A 64 -33.56 3.22 -23.65
C ILE A 64 -34.37 3.19 -24.93
N ASP A 65 -35.49 2.47 -24.94
CA ASP A 65 -36.45 2.56 -26.04
C ASP A 65 -37.22 3.88 -25.92
N GLU A 66 -36.80 4.86 -26.70
CA GLU A 66 -37.37 6.21 -26.71
C GLU A 66 -38.72 6.27 -27.45
N SER A 67 -39.17 5.18 -28.08
CA SER A 67 -40.43 5.17 -28.85
C SER A 67 -41.69 5.20 -27.98
N ILE A 68 -41.56 4.86 -26.69
CA ILE A 68 -42.67 4.69 -25.75
C ILE A 68 -42.70 5.73 -24.61
N ILE A 69 -41.73 6.64 -24.57
CA ILE A 69 -41.59 7.66 -23.52
C ILE A 69 -41.34 9.04 -24.13
N SER A 70 -41.67 10.09 -23.36
CA SER A 70 -41.33 11.46 -23.76
C SER A 70 -39.82 11.72 -23.70
N GLN A 71 -39.35 12.74 -24.43
CA GLN A 71 -37.93 13.14 -24.39
C GLN A 71 -37.47 13.53 -22.97
N ASP A 72 -38.34 14.19 -22.20
CA ASP A 72 -38.04 14.58 -20.81
C ASP A 72 -37.87 13.35 -19.91
N GLU A 73 -38.71 12.32 -20.09
CA GLU A 73 -38.58 11.05 -19.36
C GLU A 73 -37.33 10.28 -19.76
N ALA A 74 -37.01 10.22 -21.05
CA ALA A 74 -35.79 9.60 -21.55
C ALA A 74 -34.55 10.27 -20.94
N GLN A 75 -34.50 11.60 -20.96
CA GLN A 75 -33.39 12.37 -20.37
C GLN A 75 -33.29 12.17 -18.85
N ALA A 76 -34.43 12.13 -18.14
CA ALA A 76 -34.45 11.84 -16.71
C ALA A 76 -33.91 10.43 -16.40
N MET A 77 -34.22 9.43 -17.23
CA MET A 77 -33.66 8.09 -17.09
C MET A 77 -32.16 8.06 -17.38
N TYR A 78 -31.69 8.68 -18.47
CA TYR A 78 -30.25 8.79 -18.75
C TYR A 78 -29.49 9.44 -17.58
N ASN A 79 -30.05 10.49 -16.96
CA ASN A 79 -29.46 11.14 -15.80
C ASN A 79 -29.37 10.18 -14.59
N LYS A 80 -30.42 9.40 -14.32
CA LYS A 80 -30.39 8.37 -13.26
C LYS A 80 -29.33 7.31 -13.53
N MET A 81 -29.22 6.81 -14.76
CA MET A 81 -28.23 5.80 -15.13
C MET A 81 -26.80 6.35 -15.03
N ARG A 82 -26.59 7.62 -15.41
CA ARG A 82 -25.31 8.31 -15.23
C ARG A 82 -24.93 8.42 -13.75
N GLN A 83 -25.90 8.73 -12.89
CA GLN A 83 -25.69 8.78 -11.44
C GLN A 83 -25.33 7.40 -10.87
N ILE A 84 -26.08 6.35 -11.23
CA ILE A 84 -25.79 4.96 -10.80
C ILE A 84 -24.38 4.54 -11.20
N THR A 85 -23.98 4.84 -12.44
CA THR A 85 -22.64 4.51 -12.95
C THR A 85 -21.56 5.25 -12.17
N LYS A 86 -21.79 6.54 -11.87
CA LYS A 86 -20.87 7.35 -11.06
C LYS A 86 -20.75 6.80 -9.63
N ASP A 87 -21.88 6.45 -9.01
CA ASP A 87 -21.91 5.91 -7.65
C ASP A 87 -21.19 4.57 -7.58
N PHE A 88 -21.41 3.68 -8.55
CA PHE A 88 -20.69 2.42 -8.66
C PHE A 88 -19.18 2.63 -8.76
N ARG A 89 -18.72 3.51 -9.66
CA ARG A 89 -17.28 3.81 -9.82
C ARG A 89 -16.69 4.35 -8.53
N THR A 90 -17.41 5.26 -7.86
CA THR A 90 -16.98 5.86 -6.59
C THR A 90 -16.85 4.80 -5.49
N GLN A 91 -17.86 3.94 -5.34
CA GLN A 91 -17.85 2.87 -4.34
C GLN A 91 -16.75 1.84 -4.62
N ALA A 92 -16.58 1.44 -5.88
CA ALA A 92 -15.55 0.50 -6.28
C ALA A 92 -14.13 1.06 -6.04
N MET A 93 -13.91 2.33 -6.40
CA MET A 93 -12.65 3.03 -6.12
C MET A 93 -12.38 3.15 -4.62
N THR A 94 -13.38 3.54 -3.84
CA THR A 94 -13.29 3.67 -2.37
C THR A 94 -12.91 2.33 -1.74
N SER A 95 -13.59 1.25 -2.13
CA SER A 95 -13.34 -0.10 -1.62
C SER A 95 -11.91 -0.55 -1.94
N TYR A 96 -11.42 -0.23 -3.14
CA TYR A 96 -10.08 -0.58 -3.57
C TYR A 96 -8.99 0.19 -2.79
N VAL A 97 -9.18 1.48 -2.55
CA VAL A 97 -8.27 2.29 -1.70
C VAL A 97 -8.28 1.80 -0.27
N GLN A 98 -9.46 1.53 0.31
CA GLN A 98 -9.57 1.01 1.68
C GLN A 98 -8.87 -0.34 1.84
N SER A 99 -9.01 -1.24 0.85
CA SER A 99 -8.30 -2.52 0.86
C SER A 99 -6.79 -2.32 0.81
N ALA A 100 -6.28 -1.46 -0.08
CA ALA A 100 -4.85 -1.17 -0.16
C ALA A 100 -4.31 -0.49 1.11
N ALA A 101 -5.09 0.41 1.71
CA ALA A 101 -4.75 1.08 2.96
C ALA A 101 -4.59 0.07 4.11
N ARG A 102 -5.57 -0.84 4.26
CA ARG A 102 -5.57 -1.88 5.30
C ARG A 102 -4.39 -2.83 5.15
N GLU A 103 -4.10 -3.28 3.92
CA GLU A 103 -2.93 -4.14 3.68
C GLU A 103 -1.61 -3.42 4.04
N ASN A 104 -1.51 -2.14 3.71
CA ASN A 104 -0.35 -1.33 4.05
C ASN A 104 -0.20 -1.13 5.57
N GLU A 105 -1.31 -0.87 6.26
CA GLU A 105 -1.35 -0.69 7.72
C GLU A 105 -0.93 -1.97 8.45
N ILE A 106 -1.48 -3.13 8.07
CA ILE A 106 -1.12 -4.43 8.67
C ILE A 106 0.39 -4.66 8.55
N LEU A 107 0.96 -4.47 7.35
CA LEU A 107 2.39 -4.64 7.13
C LEU A 107 3.22 -3.61 7.90
N SER A 108 2.75 -2.37 7.99
CA SER A 108 3.42 -1.31 8.77
C SER A 108 3.48 -1.67 10.24
N ASN A 109 2.39 -2.19 10.80
CA ASN A 109 2.32 -2.63 12.19
C ASN A 109 3.22 -3.85 12.46
N GLU A 110 3.26 -4.82 11.54
CA GLU A 110 4.18 -5.96 11.65
C GLU A 110 5.65 -5.52 11.61
N ILE A 111 6.01 -4.64 10.67
CA ILE A 111 7.36 -4.07 10.56
C ILE A 111 7.72 -3.33 11.85
N LYS A 112 6.83 -2.46 12.33
CA LYS A 112 7.03 -1.72 13.58
C LYS A 112 7.29 -2.66 14.75
N GLY A 113 6.49 -3.72 14.91
CA GLY A 113 6.69 -4.71 15.96
C GLY A 113 8.01 -5.47 15.87
N ILE A 114 8.51 -5.75 14.66
CA ILE A 114 9.83 -6.37 14.45
C ILE A 114 10.96 -5.39 14.82
N VAL A 115 10.82 -4.12 14.44
CA VAL A 115 11.82 -3.07 14.72
C VAL A 115 11.89 -2.71 16.21
N GLU A 116 10.74 -2.68 16.89
CA GLU A 116 10.65 -2.44 18.34
C GLU A 116 11.25 -3.58 19.17
N ARG A 117 11.18 -4.82 18.66
CA ARG A 117 11.75 -6.01 19.31
C ARG A 117 13.12 -6.40 18.76
N PHE A 118 13.74 -5.52 17.98
CA PHE A 118 15.07 -5.79 17.46
C PHE A 118 16.03 -5.97 18.64
N PRO A 119 16.89 -7.00 18.66
CA PRO A 119 17.79 -7.24 19.80
C PRO A 119 18.72 -6.04 20.04
N GLN A 120 18.61 -5.43 21.23
CA GLN A 120 19.40 -4.26 21.65
C GLN A 120 20.52 -4.58 22.64
N GLU A 121 20.53 -5.78 23.24
CA GLU A 121 21.56 -6.24 24.18
C GLU A 121 22.09 -7.60 23.74
N ASN A 122 23.39 -7.83 23.99
CA ASN A 122 24.00 -9.16 23.91
C ASN A 122 24.18 -9.72 25.33
N ASP A 123 24.06 -11.04 25.50
CA ASP A 123 24.41 -11.74 26.75
C ASP A 123 25.92 -11.60 27.11
N ASP A 124 26.75 -11.09 26.19
CA ASP A 124 28.21 -11.01 26.27
C ASP A 124 28.79 -9.58 26.46
N GLU A 125 28.08 -8.66 27.14
CA GLU A 125 28.54 -7.27 27.42
C GLU A 125 28.81 -6.36 26.18
N PHE A 126 28.58 -6.85 24.96
CA PHE A 126 28.75 -6.05 23.74
C PHE A 126 27.53 -5.16 23.47
N ASP A 127 27.79 -3.86 23.33
CA ASP A 127 26.79 -2.85 22.98
C ASP A 127 26.20 -3.12 21.59
N ALA A 128 24.90 -3.46 21.52
CA ALA A 128 24.20 -3.80 20.29
C ALA A 128 23.58 -2.57 19.59
N GLU A 129 23.74 -1.39 20.18
CA GLU A 129 23.28 -0.10 19.65
C GLU A 129 23.85 0.24 18.26
N PRO A 130 25.14 -0.04 17.94
CA PRO A 130 25.71 0.20 16.61
C PRO A 130 25.06 -0.67 15.50
N ALA A 131 24.74 -1.93 15.82
CA ALA A 131 24.06 -2.84 14.89
C ALA A 131 22.63 -2.39 14.60
N TYR A 132 21.91 -1.91 15.62
CA TYR A 132 20.57 -1.36 15.47
C TYR A 132 20.55 -0.05 14.67
N ALA A 133 21.55 0.81 14.87
CA ALA A 133 21.70 2.05 14.10
C ALA A 133 21.97 1.77 12.61
N ALA A 134 22.91 0.88 12.30
CA ALA A 134 23.19 0.45 10.92
C ALA A 134 21.96 -0.22 10.27
N PHE A 135 21.21 -1.01 11.05
CA PHE A 135 19.97 -1.65 10.62
C PHE A 135 18.88 -0.64 10.25
N LYS A 136 18.65 0.39 11.08
CA LYS A 136 17.70 1.48 10.75
C LYS A 136 18.11 2.22 9.49
N GLN A 137 19.40 2.54 9.38
CA GLN A 137 19.94 3.27 8.24
C GLN A 137 19.84 2.48 6.93
N TYR A 138 20.03 1.15 6.97
CA TYR A 138 19.88 0.27 5.81
C TYR A 138 18.43 0.15 5.32
N HIS A 139 17.45 0.18 6.22
CA HIS A 139 16.04 0.03 5.87
C HIS A 139 15.32 1.38 5.67
N GLU A 140 16.04 2.50 5.69
CA GLU A 140 15.50 3.87 5.64
C GLU A 140 14.35 4.11 6.66
N LEU A 141 14.49 3.52 7.87
CA LEU A 141 13.51 3.59 8.96
C LEU A 141 13.71 4.82 9.87
#